data_AF-A0A662FQR4-F1
#
_entry.id   AF-A0A662FQR4-F1
#
_cell.length_a   1.000
_cell.length_b   1.000
_cell.length_c   1.000
_cell.angle_alpha   90.00
_cell.angle_beta   90.00
_cell.angle_gamma   90.00
#
_symmetry.space_group_name_H-M   'P 1'
#
loop_
_entity.id
_entity.type
_entity.pdbx_description
1 polymer ?
#
loop_
_entity_poly.entity_id
_entity_poly.type
_entity_poly.pdbx_seq_one_letter_code
_entity_poly.pdbx_strand_id
1 'polypeptide(L)' 'MVAIVVDEDFLWYISSPRELEKYCGMHVAIWKKHVVGYGRTAKEAYEMAKRNEPESDPLLVYIPEDEAIIL' A
#
# COMPACT_ATOMS: atom_id res chain seq x y z
N MET A 1 -2.58 -23.99 -16.89
CA MET A 1 -1.96 -22.64 -16.93
C MET A 1 -2.43 -21.91 -15.69
N VAL A 2 -1.54 -21.67 -14.72
CA VAL A 2 -1.83 -20.67 -13.68
C VAL A 2 -1.54 -19.34 -14.35
N ALA A 3 -2.58 -18.62 -14.76
CA ALA A 3 -2.41 -17.20 -15.06
C ALA A 3 -1.94 -16.57 -13.76
N ILE A 4 -0.69 -16.11 -13.72
CA ILE A 4 -0.23 -15.25 -12.64
C ILE A 4 -1.04 -13.96 -12.84
N VAL A 5 -2.19 -13.88 -12.17
CA VAL A 5 -2.94 -12.63 -12.11
C VAL A 5 -2.08 -11.72 -11.26
N VAL A 6 -1.27 -10.89 -11.93
CA VAL A 6 -0.46 -9.92 -11.22
C VAL A 6 -1.45 -8.93 -10.61
N ASP A 7 -1.40 -8.81 -9.29
CA ASP A 7 -2.25 -7.90 -8.55
C ASP A 7 -2.01 -6.46 -9.06
N GLU A 8 -3.07 -5.81 -9.54
CA GLU A 8 -2.98 -4.48 -10.13
C GLU A 8 -2.57 -3.42 -9.08
N ASP A 9 -2.89 -3.64 -7.81
CA ASP A 9 -2.51 -2.75 -6.71
C ASP A 9 -1.03 -2.93 -6.38
N PHE A 10 -0.51 -4.15 -6.52
CA PHE A 10 0.93 -4.39 -6.44
C PHE A 10 1.69 -3.73 -7.59
N LEU A 11 1.20 -3.86 -8.83
CA LEU A 11 1.79 -3.18 -10.00
C LEU A 11 1.80 -1.66 -9.84
N TRP A 12 0.71 -1.11 -9.31
CA TRP A 12 0.61 0.31 -9.02
C TRP A 12 1.59 0.72 -7.93
N TYR A 13 1.71 -0.03 -6.83
CA TYR A 13 2.68 0.23 -5.76
C TYR A 13 4.12 0.27 -6.28
N ILE A 14 4.56 -0.75 -7.03
CA ILE A 14 5.95 -0.81 -7.54
C ILE A 14 6.24 0.25 -8.59
N SER A 15 5.22 0.83 -9.23
CA SER A 15 5.39 1.99 -10.12
C SER A 15 5.78 3.28 -9.38
N SER A 16 5.83 3.23 -8.04
CA SER A 16 6.22 4.32 -7.15
C SER A 16 5.48 5.63 -7.44
N PRO A 17 4.13 5.63 -7.39
CA PRO A 17 3.34 6.82 -7.65
C PRO A 17 3.69 7.90 -6.62
N ARG A 18 3.83 9.15 -7.08
CA ARG A 18 4.21 10.31 -6.23
C ARG A 18 3.33 10.49 -5.01
N GLU A 19 2.09 10.01 -5.03
CA GLU A 19 1.21 10.08 -3.86
C GLU A 19 1.69 9.25 -2.67
N LEU A 20 2.61 8.30 -2.87
CA LEU A 20 3.20 7.52 -1.79
C LEU A 20 4.25 8.30 -0.97
N GLU A 21 4.83 9.37 -1.52
CA GLU A 21 5.87 10.17 -0.85
C GLU A 21 5.38 10.76 0.49
N LYS A 22 4.09 11.09 0.60
CA LYS A 22 3.51 11.62 1.86
C LYS A 22 3.31 10.56 2.95
N TYR A 23 3.54 9.28 2.65
CA TYR A 23 3.38 8.16 3.58
C TYR A 23 4.72 7.52 3.98
N CYS A 24 5.85 8.15 3.64
CA CYS A 24 7.17 7.75 4.12
C CYS A 24 7.17 7.47 5.64
N GLY A 25 7.70 6.32 6.03
CA GLY A 25 7.72 5.83 7.41
C GLY A 25 6.43 5.17 7.89
N MET A 26 5.43 5.01 7.03
CA MET A 26 4.12 4.47 7.39
C MET A 26 3.85 3.12 6.74
N HIS A 27 3.01 2.33 7.41
CA HIS A 27 2.29 1.25 6.76
C HIS A 27 1.09 1.84 6.03
N VAL A 28 0.85 1.40 4.80
CA VAL A 28 -0.29 1.81 3.97
C VAL A 28 -1.09 0.59 3.52
N ALA A 29 -2.39 0.80 3.37
CA ALA A 29 -3.35 -0.12 2.80
C ALA A 29 -3.77 0.45 1.44
N ILE A 30 -3.48 -0.28 0.37
CA ILE A 30 -3.76 0.09 -1.02
C ILE A 30 -4.92 -0.77 -1.51
N TRP A 31 -5.91 -0.16 -2.13
CA TRP A 31 -6.98 -0.89 -2.79
C TRP A 31 -7.42 -0.13 -4.03
N LYS A 32 -7.56 -0.80 -5.18
CA LYS A 32 -7.92 -0.16 -6.46
C LYS A 32 -7.02 1.05 -6.77
N LYS A 33 -5.72 0.89 -6.64
CA LYS A 33 -4.67 1.84 -7.04
C LYS A 33 -4.72 3.18 -6.31
N HIS A 34 -5.13 3.18 -5.06
CA HIS A 34 -5.04 4.34 -4.17
C HIS A 34 -4.95 3.91 -2.70
N VAL A 35 -4.43 4.79 -1.85
CA VAL A 35 -4.31 4.53 -0.42
C VAL A 35 -5.67 4.71 0.28
N VAL A 36 -6.18 3.63 0.86
CA VAL A 36 -7.45 3.60 1.61
C VAL A 36 -7.27 3.61 3.13
N GLY A 37 -6.04 3.39 3.61
CA GLY A 37 -5.68 3.46 5.02
C GLY A 37 -4.18 3.58 5.24
N TYR A 38 -3.78 4.12 6.38
CA TYR A 38 -2.37 4.26 6.76
C TYR A 38 -2.19 4.31 8.28
N GLY A 39 -1.00 4.00 8.76
CA GLY A 39 -0.68 4.02 10.18
C GLY A 39 0.77 3.70 10.49
N ARG A 40 1.15 3.77 11.77
CA ARG A 40 2.48 3.36 12.24
C ARG A 40 2.64 1.84 12.23
N THR A 41 1.54 1.11 12.25
CA THR A 41 1.52 -0.36 12.17
C THR A 41 0.63 -0.84 11.02
N ALA A 42 0.91 -2.02 10.49
CA ALA A 42 0.04 -2.67 9.49
C ALA A 42 -1.41 -2.81 9.97
N LYS A 43 -1.60 -3.06 11.28
CA LYS A 43 -2.93 -3.15 11.90
C LYS A 43 -3.70 -1.83 11.82
N GLU A 44 -3.05 -0.71 12.14
CA GLU A 44 -3.68 0.61 12.05
C GLU A 44 -4.10 0.93 10.61
N ALA A 45 -3.23 0.64 9.63
CA ALA A 45 -3.54 0.83 8.21
C ALA A 45 -4.73 -0.03 7.77
N TYR A 46 -4.75 -1.31 8.15
CA TYR A 46 -5.83 -2.23 7.83
C TYR A 46 -7.17 -1.82 8.48
N GLU A 47 -7.16 -1.48 9.76
CA GLU A 47 -8.37 -1.05 10.46
C GLU A 47 -8.90 0.27 9.90
N MET A 48 -8.02 1.19 9.49
CA MET A 48 -8.43 2.41 8.79
C MET A 48 -9.07 2.08 7.44
N ALA A 49 -8.45 1.19 6.65
CA ALA A 49 -9.00 0.75 5.38
C ALA A 49 -10.39 0.13 5.54
N LYS A 50 -10.59 -0.74 6.53
CA LYS A 50 -11.91 -1.36 6.80
C LYS A 50 -12.97 -0.39 7.32
N ARG A 51 -12.59 0.71 7.95
CA ARG A 51 -13.54 1.78 8.31
C ARG A 51 -13.95 2.62 7.11
N ASN A 52 -13.00 2.93 6.22
CA ASN A 52 -13.24 3.77 5.05
C ASN A 52 -13.94 3.00 3.92
N GLU A 53 -13.49 1.76 3.68
CA GLU A 53 -13.92 0.87 2.60
C GLU A 53 -14.13 -0.55 3.17
N PRO A 54 -15.28 -0.85 3.80
CA PRO A 54 -15.50 -2.13 4.50
C PRO A 54 -15.28 -3.39 3.64
N GLU A 55 -15.61 -3.30 2.36
CA GLU A 55 -15.48 -4.37 1.36
C GLU A 55 -14.08 -4.49 0.74
N SER A 56 -13.16 -3.57 1.08
CA SER A 56 -11.80 -3.59 0.51
C SER A 56 -11.06 -4.86 0.91
N ASP A 57 -10.25 -5.42 0.01
CA ASP A 57 -9.23 -6.42 0.35
C ASP A 57 -7.86 -5.80 0.06
N PRO A 58 -7.33 -4.99 0.99
CA PRO A 58 -6.23 -4.11 0.67
C PRO A 58 -4.88 -4.82 0.70
N LEU A 59 -4.02 -4.47 -0.25
CA LEU A 59 -2.59 -4.73 -0.18
C LEU A 59 -1.98 -3.90 0.96
N LEU A 60 -1.30 -4.55 1.91
CA LEU A 60 -0.59 -3.89 3.01
C LEU A 60 0.91 -3.82 2.70
N VAL A 61 1.47 -2.61 2.69
CA VAL A 61 2.91 -2.38 2.44
C VAL A 61 3.46 -1.33 3.40
N TYR A 62 4.77 -1.38 3.65
CA TYR A 62 5.50 -0.34 4.36
C TYR A 62 6.19 0.58 3.36
N ILE A 63 6.09 1.89 3.58
CA ILE A 63 6.79 2.90 2.78
C ILE A 63 8.03 3.34 3.58
N PRO A 64 9.26 3.03 3.13
CA PRO A 64 10.47 3.44 3.85
C PRO A 64 10.62 4.97 3.85
N GLU A 65 11.18 5.53 4.93
CA GLU A 65 11.39 6.99 5.09
C GLU A 65 12.41 7.56 4.11
N ASP A 66 13.40 6.75 3.78
CA ASP A 66 14.38 6.87 2.71
C ASP A 66 15.31 5.69 2.93
N GLU A 67 15.31 4.72 2.01
CA GLU A 67 16.55 3.99 1.78
C GLU A 67 17.11 4.59 0.51
N ALA A 68 18.20 5.35 0.65
CA ALA A 68 19.18 5.42 -0.41
C ALA A 68 19.49 3.96 -0.80
N ILE A 69 18.85 3.46 -1.84
CA ILE A 69 19.19 2.19 -2.46
C ILE A 69 20.56 2.42 -3.11
N ILE A 70 21.61 2.29 -2.31
CA ILE A 70 22.95 1.99 -2.82
C ILE A 70 22.89 0.50 -3.13
N LEU A 71 22.68 0.18 -4.41
CA LEU A 71 22.97 -1.14 -4.98
C LEU A 71 24.48 -1.26 -5.24
#